data_AF-A0A8T3M424-F1
#
_entry.id   AF-A0A8T3M424-F1
#
_cell.length_a   1.000
_cell.length_b   1.000
_cell.length_c   1.000
_cell.angle_alpha   90.00
_cell.angle_beta   90.00
_cell.angle_gamma   90.00
#
_symmetry.space_group_name_H-M   'P 1'
#
loop_
_entity.id
_entity.type
_entity.pdbx_description
1 polymer ?
#
loop_
_entity_poly.entity_id
_entity_poly.type
_entity_poly.pdbx_seq_one_letter_code
_entity_poly.pdbx_strand_id
1 'polypeptide(L)'
;MPALRYDAEPAATPATPDEERFALARAKNTARAEARRRHRQAQTLVDPGEDPATDIGTGEVTEPAPRRRFALPDVRGDLRALPRMLLTRKRLWIPFVLVILAFVVGMALNRQLLGPPLLDIGQVFVQLVLPTLSGPPLLVFFVAGFLAVRGSYLVGLLLGLLTGPLQALHLWDAIQLGAVQVDSAITFEQVLLPITIQSALYGMLAAGFASWYRGFLRSSQERGRQNRIARDQQAAQRRKEAEREARRPGSSRGTSTP
;
A
#
# COMPACT_ATOMS: atom_id res chain seq x y z
N MET A 1 36.61 -17.96 -75.46
CA MET A 1 35.35 -17.65 -74.74
C MET A 1 35.68 -17.46 -73.26
N PRO A 2 36.00 -16.24 -72.81
CA PRO A 2 36.33 -15.98 -71.41
C PRO A 2 35.06 -15.77 -70.57
N ALA A 3 34.99 -16.41 -69.42
CA ALA A 3 33.87 -16.33 -68.48
C ALA A 3 33.95 -15.02 -67.67
N LEU A 4 32.90 -14.18 -67.79
CA LEU A 4 32.69 -12.99 -66.95
C LEU A 4 32.33 -13.44 -65.53
N ARG A 5 33.26 -13.25 -64.59
CA ARG A 5 33.05 -13.43 -63.15
C ARG A 5 32.38 -12.16 -62.61
N TYR A 6 31.15 -12.29 -62.14
CA TYR A 6 30.35 -11.20 -61.58
C TYR A 6 30.60 -11.14 -60.07
N ASP A 7 31.61 -10.39 -59.64
CA ASP A 7 31.85 -10.09 -58.22
C ASP A 7 30.98 -8.89 -57.83
N ALA A 8 29.69 -9.13 -57.55
CA ALA A 8 28.80 -8.14 -56.97
C ALA A 8 28.82 -8.29 -55.44
N GLU A 9 29.61 -7.46 -54.76
CA GLU A 9 29.45 -7.26 -53.32
C GLU A 9 28.07 -6.65 -53.06
N PRO A 10 27.19 -7.31 -52.25
CA PRO A 10 25.89 -6.73 -51.93
C PRO A 10 26.11 -5.49 -51.06
N ALA A 11 25.78 -4.32 -51.62
CA ALA A 11 25.78 -3.06 -50.91
C ALA A 11 24.83 -3.16 -49.69
N ALA A 12 25.40 -3.07 -48.48
CA ALA A 12 24.66 -3.15 -47.23
C ALA A 12 23.58 -2.06 -47.21
N THR A 13 22.31 -2.48 -47.21
CA THR A 13 21.17 -1.57 -47.15
C THR A 13 21.18 -0.88 -45.77
N PRO A 14 21.08 0.46 -45.69
CA PRO A 14 21.07 1.17 -44.42
C PRO A 14 19.85 0.75 -43.59
N ALA A 15 20.09 0.40 -42.33
CA ALA A 15 19.05 -0.02 -41.40
C ALA A 15 17.99 1.08 -41.25
N THR A 16 16.74 0.67 -41.19
CA THR A 16 15.62 1.61 -40.99
C THR A 16 15.64 2.18 -39.57
N PRO A 17 15.12 3.40 -39.34
CA PRO A 17 15.13 4.04 -38.01
C PRO A 17 14.48 3.21 -36.89
N ASP A 18 13.56 2.31 -37.23
CA ASP A 18 12.92 1.41 -36.28
C ASP A 18 13.82 0.23 -35.91
N GLU A 19 14.59 -0.31 -36.84
CA GLU A 19 15.59 -1.35 -36.57
C GLU A 19 16.70 -0.85 -35.63
N GLU A 20 17.11 0.41 -35.78
CA GLU A 20 18.06 1.05 -34.85
C GLU A 20 17.48 1.18 -33.43
N ARG A 21 16.20 1.53 -33.31
CA ARG A 21 15.51 1.61 -32.00
C ARG A 21 15.38 0.24 -31.34
N PHE A 22 15.08 -0.81 -32.11
CA PHE A 22 15.03 -2.18 -31.60
C PHE A 22 16.43 -2.68 -31.20
N ALA A 23 17.47 -2.36 -31.97
CA ALA A 23 18.85 -2.69 -31.65
C ALA A 23 19.31 -1.98 -30.35
N LEU A 24 19.00 -0.70 -30.18
CA LEU A 24 19.27 0.08 -28.97
C LEU A 24 18.52 -0.48 -27.75
N ALA A 25 17.24 -0.86 -27.91
CA ALA A 25 16.46 -1.46 -26.83
C ALA A 25 17.04 -2.83 -26.40
N ARG A 26 17.47 -3.64 -27.38
CA ARG A 26 18.12 -4.93 -27.13
C ARG A 26 19.48 -4.75 -26.42
N ALA A 27 20.31 -3.79 -26.89
CA ALA A 27 21.59 -3.45 -26.26
C ALA A 27 21.43 -2.92 -24.82
N LYS A 28 20.39 -2.12 -24.56
CA LYS A 28 20.10 -1.63 -23.21
C LYS A 28 19.63 -2.74 -22.27
N ASN A 29 18.85 -3.70 -22.79
CA ASN A 29 18.41 -4.86 -22.02
C ASN A 29 19.58 -5.81 -21.69
N THR A 30 20.49 -6.06 -22.64
CA THR A 30 21.70 -6.88 -22.38
C THR A 30 22.63 -6.18 -21.41
N ALA A 31 22.89 -4.89 -21.56
CA ALA A 31 23.73 -4.12 -20.62
C ALA A 31 23.16 -4.13 -19.19
N ARG A 32 21.83 -4.02 -19.04
CA ARG A 32 21.18 -4.11 -17.71
C ARG A 32 21.26 -5.52 -17.12
N ALA A 33 21.12 -6.56 -17.94
CA ALA A 33 21.27 -7.95 -17.50
C ALA A 33 22.72 -8.27 -17.09
N GLU A 34 23.69 -7.78 -17.85
CA GLU A 34 25.11 -7.96 -17.58
C GLU A 34 25.56 -7.19 -16.34
N ALA A 35 25.08 -5.97 -16.14
CA ALA A 35 25.29 -5.21 -14.90
C ALA A 35 24.76 -5.96 -13.66
N ARG A 36 23.57 -6.59 -13.76
CA ARG A 36 23.02 -7.45 -12.68
C ARG A 36 23.86 -8.72 -12.46
N ARG A 37 24.49 -9.25 -13.51
CA ARG A 37 25.37 -10.43 -13.41
C ARG A 37 26.69 -10.05 -12.72
N ARG A 38 27.32 -8.94 -13.13
CA ARG A 38 28.52 -8.39 -12.48
C ARG A 38 28.28 -8.03 -11.02
N HIS A 39 27.12 -7.45 -10.69
CA HIS A 39 26.77 -7.17 -9.30
C HIS A 39 26.63 -8.43 -8.45
N ARG A 40 26.02 -9.51 -9.00
CA ARG A 40 25.94 -10.80 -8.30
C ARG A 40 27.33 -11.43 -8.14
N GLN A 41 28.16 -11.40 -9.17
CA GLN A 41 29.54 -11.91 -9.10
C GLN A 41 30.39 -11.12 -8.10
N ALA A 42 30.27 -9.79 -8.07
CA ALA A 42 30.95 -8.94 -7.09
C ALA A 42 30.49 -9.25 -5.65
N GLN A 43 29.20 -9.55 -5.44
CA GLN A 43 28.70 -9.99 -4.14
C GLN A 43 29.20 -11.39 -3.75
N THR A 44 29.39 -12.30 -4.71
CA THR A 44 29.93 -13.64 -4.45
C THR A 44 31.44 -13.62 -4.19
N LEU A 45 32.19 -12.70 -4.80
CA LEU A 45 33.65 -12.57 -4.63
C LEU A 45 34.08 -11.85 -3.34
N VAL A 46 33.16 -11.15 -2.66
CA VAL A 46 33.44 -10.49 -1.37
C VAL A 46 33.30 -11.47 -0.19
N ASP A 47 32.95 -12.74 -0.44
CA ASP A 47 32.85 -13.76 0.62
C ASP A 47 33.57 -15.08 0.28
N PRO A 48 34.92 -15.11 0.18
CA PRO A 48 35.69 -16.33 0.24
C PRO A 48 36.54 -16.36 1.52
N GLY A 49 35.95 -16.86 2.61
CA GLY A 49 36.68 -17.46 3.72
C GLY A 49 37.36 -16.47 4.68
N GLU A 50 36.68 -16.20 5.80
CA GLU A 50 37.35 -15.68 6.99
C GLU A 50 36.85 -16.47 8.21
N ASP A 51 37.76 -17.23 8.81
CA ASP A 51 37.62 -17.85 10.13
C ASP A 51 39.04 -18.10 10.68
N PRO A 52 39.29 -18.02 12.00
CA PRO A 52 39.02 -16.88 12.88
C PRO A 52 40.30 -16.42 13.59
N ALA A 53 40.43 -15.10 13.86
CA ALA A 53 41.15 -14.50 14.99
C ALA A 53 41.77 -13.16 14.59
N THR A 54 41.02 -12.07 14.71
CA THR A 54 41.61 -10.83 15.23
C THR A 54 40.53 -9.96 15.86
N ASP A 55 40.79 -9.62 17.11
CA ASP A 55 40.05 -8.75 18.01
C ASP A 55 39.98 -7.31 17.44
N ILE A 56 38.86 -6.94 16.81
CA ILE A 56 38.52 -5.54 16.47
C ILE A 56 37.01 -5.36 16.60
N GLY A 57 36.59 -4.65 17.66
CA GLY A 57 35.39 -3.81 17.74
C GLY A 57 34.08 -4.42 17.23
N THR A 58 33.22 -4.85 18.16
CA THR A 58 31.82 -5.23 17.99
C THR A 58 30.96 -4.12 17.36
N GLY A 59 31.14 -3.88 16.06
CA GLY A 59 30.12 -3.30 15.20
C GLY A 59 29.20 -4.42 14.78
N GLU A 60 28.16 -4.65 15.57
CA GLU A 60 27.10 -5.63 15.31
C GLU A 60 26.53 -5.39 13.90
N VAL A 61 27.00 -6.17 12.92
CA VAL A 61 26.41 -6.21 11.58
C VAL A 61 25.05 -6.86 11.74
N THR A 62 24.04 -6.03 12.02
CA THR A 62 22.66 -6.47 12.10
C THR A 62 22.28 -7.03 10.72
N GLU A 63 22.28 -8.35 10.58
CA GLU A 63 21.75 -9.01 9.38
C GLU A 63 20.38 -8.39 9.08
N PRO A 64 20.14 -7.95 7.83
CA PRO A 64 18.88 -7.31 7.48
C PRO A 64 17.75 -8.32 7.70
N ALA A 65 17.00 -8.12 8.79
CA ALA A 65 15.94 -9.01 9.23
C ALA A 65 15.10 -9.47 8.02
N PRO A 66 14.89 -10.79 7.84
CA PRO A 66 14.25 -11.34 6.66
C PRO A 66 12.93 -10.61 6.43
N ARG A 67 12.85 -9.92 5.28
CA ARG A 67 11.69 -9.14 4.88
C ARG A 67 10.48 -10.07 4.93
N ARG A 68 9.62 -9.93 5.95
CA ARG A 68 8.40 -10.75 6.11
C ARG A 68 7.53 -10.54 4.88
N ARG A 69 7.67 -11.46 3.92
CA ARG A 69 6.76 -11.64 2.79
C ARG A 69 5.46 -12.13 3.40
N PHE A 70 4.36 -11.44 3.09
CA PHE A 70 2.96 -11.85 3.36
C PHE A 70 2.80 -12.87 4.49
N ALA A 71 2.93 -12.43 5.73
CA ALA A 71 2.58 -13.28 6.86
C ALA A 71 1.06 -13.49 6.85
N LEU A 72 0.63 -14.76 6.89
CA LEU A 72 -0.77 -15.11 7.07
C LEU A 72 -1.31 -14.43 8.35
N PRO A 73 -2.52 -13.86 8.34
CA PRO A 73 -3.13 -13.29 9.52
C PRO A 73 -3.25 -14.33 10.65
N ASP A 74 -2.74 -14.02 11.84
CA ASP A 74 -2.91 -14.87 13.03
C ASP A 74 -4.29 -14.61 13.64
N VAL A 75 -5.31 -15.23 13.05
CA VAL A 75 -6.72 -15.06 13.42
C VAL A 75 -6.97 -15.39 14.89
N ARG A 76 -6.33 -16.45 15.39
CA ARG A 76 -6.52 -16.90 16.78
C ARG A 76 -5.91 -15.91 17.77
N GLY A 77 -4.71 -15.40 17.49
CA GLY A 77 -4.09 -14.37 18.31
C GLY A 77 -4.85 -13.05 18.26
N ASP A 78 -5.38 -12.68 17.10
CA ASP A 78 -6.18 -11.47 16.93
C ASP A 78 -7.48 -11.55 17.72
N LEU A 79 -8.19 -12.68 17.67
CA LEU A 79 -9.44 -12.90 18.41
C LEU A 79 -9.22 -12.84 19.92
N ARG A 80 -8.12 -13.41 20.43
CA ARG A 80 -7.76 -13.34 21.86
C ARG A 80 -7.39 -11.93 22.31
N ALA A 81 -6.75 -11.14 21.44
CA ALA A 81 -6.34 -9.78 21.76
C ALA A 81 -7.50 -8.77 21.70
N LEU A 82 -8.55 -9.09 20.95
CA LEU A 82 -9.64 -8.17 20.63
C LEU A 82 -10.36 -7.58 21.86
N PRO A 83 -10.80 -8.37 22.86
CA PRO A 83 -11.50 -7.82 24.02
C PRO A 83 -10.63 -6.82 24.78
N ARG A 84 -9.35 -7.17 25.02
CA ARG A 84 -8.39 -6.28 25.67
C ARG A 84 -8.15 -5.02 24.84
N MET A 85 -8.12 -5.13 23.51
CA MET A 85 -7.91 -4.00 22.62
C MET A 85 -9.08 -3.00 22.68
N LEU A 86 -10.32 -3.48 22.62
CA LEU A 86 -11.52 -2.63 22.70
C LEU A 86 -11.65 -1.92 24.07
N LEU A 87 -11.28 -2.60 25.16
CA LEU A 87 -11.35 -2.04 26.51
C LEU A 87 -10.24 -1.01 26.78
N THR A 88 -9.01 -1.28 26.34
CA THR A 88 -7.86 -0.41 26.66
C THR A 88 -7.77 0.81 25.75
N ARG A 89 -8.24 0.74 24.50
CA ARG A 89 -8.07 1.81 23.51
C ARG A 89 -9.39 2.50 23.21
N LYS A 90 -9.73 3.51 24.02
CA LYS A 90 -10.94 4.33 23.86
C LYS A 90 -11.14 4.89 22.45
N ARG A 91 -10.07 5.20 21.72
CA ARG A 91 -10.13 5.71 20.34
C ARG A 91 -10.79 4.73 19.36
N LEU A 92 -10.75 3.42 19.61
CA LEU A 92 -11.42 2.43 18.76
C LEU A 92 -12.95 2.53 18.81
N TRP A 93 -13.51 3.18 19.82
CA TRP A 93 -14.96 3.39 19.93
C TRP A 93 -15.49 4.52 19.06
N ILE A 94 -14.62 5.42 18.57
CA ILE A 94 -15.00 6.54 17.70
C ILE A 94 -15.88 6.09 16.52
N PRO A 95 -15.48 5.12 15.68
CA PRO A 95 -16.32 4.67 14.57
C PRO A 95 -17.64 4.03 15.02
N PHE A 96 -17.68 3.33 16.16
CA PHE A 96 -18.92 2.74 16.70
C PHE A 96 -19.90 3.82 17.15
N VAL A 97 -19.41 4.81 17.90
CA VAL A 97 -20.21 5.96 18.35
C VAL A 97 -20.71 6.77 17.15
N LEU A 98 -19.87 6.94 16.12
CA LEU A 98 -20.26 7.65 14.90
C LEU A 98 -21.42 6.96 14.19
N VAL A 99 -21.39 5.63 14.06
CA VAL A 99 -22.47 4.84 13.46
C VAL A 99 -23.76 4.94 14.27
N ILE A 100 -23.68 4.81 15.60
CA ILE A 100 -24.85 4.93 16.48
C ILE A 100 -25.45 6.34 16.37
N LEU A 101 -24.60 7.37 16.37
CA LEU A 101 -25.04 8.76 16.23
C LEU A 101 -25.71 8.98 14.86
N ALA A 102 -25.12 8.47 13.77
CA ALA A 102 -25.71 8.56 12.44
C ALA A 102 -27.04 7.81 12.34
N PHE A 103 -27.18 6.67 13.00
CA PHE A 103 -28.45 5.97 13.09
C PHE A 103 -29.51 6.82 13.81
N VAL A 104 -29.20 7.38 14.98
CA VAL A 104 -30.15 8.23 15.73
C VAL A 104 -30.55 9.46 14.94
N VAL A 105 -29.58 10.14 14.30
CA VAL A 105 -29.85 11.30 13.44
C VAL A 105 -30.69 10.88 12.24
N GLY A 106 -30.40 9.74 11.60
CA GLY A 106 -31.18 9.20 10.49
C GLY A 106 -32.64 8.92 10.85
N MET A 107 -32.88 8.31 12.02
CA MET A 107 -34.24 8.10 12.53
C MET A 107 -34.97 9.42 12.80
N ALA A 108 -34.26 10.42 13.34
CA ALA A 108 -34.83 11.75 13.55
C ALA A 108 -35.18 12.47 12.24
N LEU A 109 -34.34 12.31 11.20
CA LEU A 109 -34.57 12.86 9.86
C LEU A 109 -35.78 12.22 9.18
N ASN A 110 -35.86 10.88 9.16
CA ASN A 110 -36.99 10.15 8.57
C ASN A 110 -38.34 10.64 9.13
N ARG A 111 -38.36 10.95 10.43
CA ARG A 111 -39.54 11.38 11.17
C ARG A 111 -39.72 12.91 11.23
N GLN A 112 -38.90 13.66 10.49
CA GLN A 112 -38.94 15.13 10.44
C GLN A 112 -38.86 15.80 11.83
N LEU A 113 -38.13 15.18 12.77
CA LEU A 113 -37.98 15.69 14.14
C LEU A 113 -36.94 16.80 14.26
N LEU A 114 -36.16 17.05 13.20
CA LEU A 114 -35.12 18.06 13.15
C LEU A 114 -35.64 19.32 12.43
N GLY A 115 -35.31 20.49 12.95
CA GLY A 115 -35.67 21.77 12.32
C GLY A 115 -34.90 22.01 11.01
N PRO A 116 -35.37 22.95 10.16
CA PRO A 116 -34.83 23.20 8.82
C PRO A 116 -33.30 23.30 8.71
N PRO A 117 -32.57 24.08 9.55
CA PRO A 117 -31.12 24.19 9.42
C PRO A 117 -30.37 22.91 9.79
N LEU A 118 -30.98 22.01 10.57
CA LEU A 118 -30.39 20.74 10.97
C LEU A 118 -30.72 19.60 9.98
N LEU A 119 -31.72 19.78 9.12
CA LEU A 119 -32.08 18.80 8.09
C LEU A 119 -30.95 18.59 7.10
N ASP A 120 -30.43 19.67 6.50
CA ASP A 120 -29.38 19.58 5.48
C ASP A 120 -28.08 18.98 6.03
N ILE A 121 -27.64 19.48 7.19
CA ILE A 121 -26.42 18.99 7.86
C ILE A 121 -26.60 17.53 8.29
N GLY A 122 -27.76 17.20 8.85
CA GLY A 122 -28.10 15.84 9.26
C GLY A 122 -28.09 14.89 8.06
N GLN A 123 -28.67 15.29 6.94
CA GLN A 123 -28.73 14.46 5.73
C GLN A 123 -27.34 14.18 5.17
N VAL A 124 -26.47 15.19 5.08
CA VAL A 124 -25.08 15.00 4.66
C VAL A 124 -24.32 14.08 5.62
N PHE A 125 -24.51 14.27 6.93
CA PHE A 125 -23.88 13.43 7.95
C PHE A 125 -24.31 11.96 7.84
N VAL A 126 -25.62 11.71 7.70
CA VAL A 126 -26.17 10.35 7.53
C VAL A 126 -25.71 9.74 6.22
N GLN A 127 -25.67 10.48 5.11
CA GLN A 127 -25.14 9.96 3.85
C GLN A 127 -23.64 9.59 3.95
N LEU A 128 -22.85 10.36 4.71
CA LEU A 128 -21.42 10.10 4.87
C LEU A 128 -21.14 8.85 5.72
N VAL A 129 -21.95 8.63 6.77
CA VAL A 129 -21.69 7.61 7.80
C VAL A 129 -22.53 6.35 7.62
N LEU A 130 -23.76 6.49 7.13
CA LEU A 130 -24.78 5.45 7.00
C LEU A 130 -25.52 5.50 5.64
N PRO A 131 -24.82 5.46 4.49
CA PRO A 131 -25.41 5.52 3.17
C PRO A 131 -26.35 4.32 2.95
N THR A 132 -27.65 4.62 2.90
CA THR A 132 -28.73 3.62 2.83
C THR A 132 -28.92 3.04 1.43
N LEU A 133 -28.62 3.80 0.36
CA LEU A 133 -28.84 3.37 -1.03
C LEU A 133 -27.66 3.57 -1.98
N SER A 134 -26.71 4.46 -1.70
CA SER A 134 -25.70 4.93 -2.67
C SER A 134 -24.32 4.22 -2.60
N GLY A 135 -24.17 3.18 -1.78
CA GLY A 135 -22.96 2.38 -1.65
C GLY A 135 -22.54 2.16 -0.19
N PRO A 136 -21.55 1.30 0.09
CA PRO A 136 -21.14 1.00 1.46
C PRO A 136 -20.40 2.19 2.13
N PRO A 137 -20.60 2.46 3.44
CA PRO A 137 -19.87 3.49 4.18
C PRO A 137 -18.40 3.12 4.41
N LEU A 138 -17.60 3.13 3.33
CA LEU A 138 -16.20 2.73 3.40
C LEU A 138 -15.43 3.62 4.38
N LEU A 139 -15.72 4.92 4.46
CA LEU A 139 -14.98 5.86 5.30
C LEU A 139 -14.91 5.40 6.77
N VAL A 140 -16.05 5.02 7.36
CA VAL A 140 -16.12 4.64 8.77
C VAL A 140 -15.34 3.34 9.02
N PHE A 141 -15.49 2.36 8.13
CA PHE A 141 -14.73 1.11 8.21
C PHE A 141 -13.23 1.33 8.01
N PHE A 142 -12.84 2.26 7.13
CA PHE A 142 -11.45 2.65 6.93
C PHE A 142 -10.88 3.29 8.20
N VAL A 143 -11.59 4.23 8.82
CA VAL A 143 -11.18 4.87 10.08
C VAL A 143 -11.00 3.82 11.17
N ALA A 144 -11.94 2.87 11.29
CA ALA A 144 -11.81 1.75 12.22
C ALA A 144 -10.56 0.90 11.96
N GLY A 145 -10.29 0.58 10.69
CA GLY A 145 -9.11 -0.17 10.28
C GLY A 145 -7.79 0.56 10.52
N PHE A 146 -7.75 1.88 10.35
CA PHE A 146 -6.58 2.72 10.63
C PHE A 146 -6.27 2.82 12.13
N LEU A 147 -7.31 2.90 12.97
CA LEU A 147 -7.17 2.99 14.42
C LEU A 147 -6.77 1.65 15.05
N ALA A 148 -7.14 0.52 14.44
CA ALA A 148 -6.73 -0.80 14.87
C ALA A 148 -5.22 -1.02 14.66
N VAL A 149 -4.52 -1.45 15.73
CA VAL A 149 -3.10 -1.82 15.62
C VAL A 149 -2.94 -3.25 15.11
N ARG A 150 -3.85 -4.15 15.50
CA ARG A 150 -3.86 -5.56 15.13
C ARG A 150 -5.32 -6.01 14.91
N GLY A 151 -5.55 -7.03 14.09
CA GLY A 151 -6.89 -7.58 13.85
C GLY A 151 -7.87 -6.58 13.23
N SER A 152 -7.42 -5.69 12.34
CA SER A 152 -8.29 -4.63 11.78
C SER A 152 -9.52 -5.19 11.04
N TYR A 153 -9.37 -6.34 10.37
CA TYR A 153 -10.48 -7.03 9.71
C TYR A 153 -11.54 -7.51 10.71
N LEU A 154 -11.17 -7.92 11.92
CA LEU A 154 -12.13 -8.29 12.98
C LEU A 154 -12.86 -7.06 13.52
N VAL A 155 -12.15 -5.94 13.71
CA VAL A 155 -12.77 -4.68 14.13
C VAL A 155 -13.76 -4.21 13.08
N GLY A 156 -13.38 -4.27 11.80
CA GLY A 156 -14.27 -3.99 10.68
C GLY A 156 -15.47 -4.93 10.61
N LEU A 157 -15.27 -6.23 10.84
CA LEU A 157 -16.35 -7.22 10.89
C LEU A 157 -17.34 -6.90 12.01
N LEU A 158 -16.86 -6.64 13.22
CA LEU A 158 -17.72 -6.25 14.36
C LEU A 158 -18.48 -4.96 14.10
N LEU A 159 -17.81 -3.97 13.52
CA LEU A 159 -18.46 -2.73 13.16
C LEU A 159 -19.52 -2.96 12.07
N GLY A 160 -19.24 -3.79 11.07
CA GLY A 160 -20.20 -4.18 10.03
C GLY A 160 -21.40 -4.95 10.58
N LEU A 161 -21.20 -5.83 11.55
CA LEU A 161 -22.27 -6.54 12.27
C LEU A 161 -23.13 -5.61 13.13
N LEU A 162 -22.58 -4.48 13.59
CA LEU A 162 -23.36 -3.43 14.25
C LEU A 162 -24.09 -2.56 13.22
N THR A 163 -23.40 -2.12 12.17
CA THR A 163 -23.94 -1.22 11.13
C THR A 163 -25.09 -1.87 10.39
N GLY A 164 -24.99 -3.17 10.06
CA GLY A 164 -25.98 -3.90 9.27
C GLY A 164 -27.41 -3.84 9.82
N PRO A 165 -27.64 -4.30 11.07
CA PRO A 165 -28.95 -4.22 11.70
C PRO A 165 -29.47 -2.79 11.86
N LEU A 166 -28.61 -1.83 12.22
CA LEU A 166 -29.00 -0.42 12.34
C LEU A 166 -29.42 0.16 10.99
N GLN A 167 -28.69 -0.16 9.93
CA GLN A 167 -29.01 0.27 8.56
C GLN A 167 -30.30 -0.39 8.06
N ALA A 168 -30.50 -1.68 8.34
CA ALA A 168 -31.73 -2.38 8.00
C ALA A 168 -32.94 -1.77 8.71
N LEU A 169 -32.82 -1.45 10.01
CA LEU A 169 -33.86 -0.77 10.77
C LEU A 169 -34.15 0.62 10.22
N HIS A 170 -33.11 1.40 9.90
CA HIS A 170 -33.27 2.74 9.35
C HIS A 170 -33.94 2.73 7.96
N LEU A 171 -33.55 1.79 7.08
CA LEU A 171 -34.20 1.60 5.78
C LEU A 171 -35.65 1.14 5.93
N TRP A 172 -35.90 0.20 6.85
CA TRP A 172 -37.24 -0.29 7.12
C TRP A 172 -38.17 0.82 7.61
N ASP A 173 -37.70 1.67 8.54
CA ASP A 173 -38.44 2.85 9.00
C ASP A 173 -38.74 3.82 7.84
N ALA A 174 -37.78 4.05 6.93
CA ALA A 174 -37.99 4.88 5.75
C ALA A 174 -39.03 4.30 4.76
N ILE A 175 -39.06 2.97 4.58
CA ILE A 175 -40.08 2.28 3.77
C ILE A 175 -41.46 2.43 4.40
N GLN A 176 -41.59 2.19 5.71
CA GLN A 176 -42.87 2.28 6.43
C GLN A 176 -43.46 3.70 6.41
N LEU A 177 -42.59 4.72 6.36
CA LEU A 177 -43.00 6.12 6.25
C LEU A 177 -43.27 6.55 4.80
N GLY A 178 -43.11 5.66 3.81
CA GLY A 178 -43.31 5.97 2.39
C GLY A 178 -42.22 6.84 1.76
N ALA A 179 -41.12 7.09 2.48
CA ALA A 179 -39.97 7.87 1.98
C ALA A 179 -39.15 7.09 0.93
N VAL A 180 -39.20 5.76 0.97
CA VAL A 180 -38.62 4.86 -0.04
C VAL A 180 -39.75 4.02 -0.62
N GLN A 181 -39.97 4.15 -1.93
CA GLN A 181 -40.96 3.36 -2.67
C GLN A 181 -40.36 2.00 -3.03
N VAL A 182 -41.16 0.94 -2.89
CA VAL A 182 -40.75 -0.44 -3.18
C VAL A 182 -41.84 -1.11 -4.01
N ASP A 183 -41.45 -1.76 -5.10
CA ASP A 183 -42.39 -2.28 -6.11
C ASP A 183 -43.19 -3.50 -5.64
N SER A 184 -42.79 -4.12 -4.54
CA SER A 184 -43.42 -5.32 -4.00
C SER A 184 -43.41 -5.33 -2.47
N ALA A 185 -44.28 -6.15 -1.88
CA ALA A 185 -44.32 -6.34 -0.44
C ALA A 185 -43.04 -7.03 0.04
N ILE A 186 -42.14 -6.27 0.67
CA ILE A 186 -40.89 -6.76 1.27
C ILE A 186 -41.10 -6.95 2.77
N THR A 187 -40.60 -8.05 3.33
CA THR A 187 -40.59 -8.28 4.79
C THR A 187 -39.32 -7.72 5.43
N PHE A 188 -39.37 -7.40 6.72
CA PHE A 188 -38.20 -6.90 7.45
C PHE A 188 -37.01 -7.88 7.40
N GLU A 189 -37.28 -9.19 7.44
CA GLU A 189 -36.25 -10.23 7.36
C GLU A 189 -35.49 -10.21 6.01
N GLN A 190 -36.21 -9.97 4.91
CA GLN A 190 -35.64 -9.82 3.57
C GLN A 190 -34.73 -8.59 3.44
N VAL A 191 -34.90 -7.58 4.31
CA VAL A 191 -34.04 -6.40 4.40
C VAL A 191 -32.87 -6.65 5.36
N LEU A 192 -33.15 -7.23 6.54
CA LEU A 192 -32.19 -7.38 7.63
C LEU A 192 -31.01 -8.27 7.28
N LEU A 193 -31.28 -9.49 6.79
CA LEU A 193 -30.23 -10.49 6.59
C LEU A 193 -29.25 -10.09 5.48
N PRO A 194 -29.68 -9.67 4.27
CA PRO A 194 -28.75 -9.29 3.21
C PRO A 194 -27.90 -8.07 3.58
N ILE A 195 -28.53 -7.02 4.15
CA ILE A 195 -27.81 -5.80 4.55
C ILE A 195 -26.78 -6.10 5.65
N THR A 196 -27.12 -7.00 6.59
CA THR A 196 -26.19 -7.37 7.66
C THR A 196 -24.99 -8.15 7.15
N ILE A 197 -25.20 -9.15 6.29
CA ILE A 197 -24.12 -9.93 5.68
C ILE A 197 -23.23 -9.01 4.83
N GLN A 198 -23.85 -8.17 4.00
CA GLN A 198 -23.14 -7.21 3.15
C GLN A 198 -22.30 -6.23 3.98
N SER A 199 -22.86 -5.68 5.06
CA SER A 199 -22.15 -4.75 5.96
C SER A 199 -20.99 -5.41 6.69
N ALA A 200 -21.18 -6.64 7.15
CA ALA A 200 -20.14 -7.44 7.78
C ALA A 200 -18.96 -7.70 6.82
N LEU A 201 -19.24 -8.11 5.58
CA LEU A 201 -18.23 -8.35 4.55
C LEU A 201 -17.50 -7.07 4.16
N TYR A 202 -18.21 -5.99 3.89
CA TYR A 202 -17.57 -4.71 3.56
C TYR A 202 -16.76 -4.15 4.71
N GLY A 203 -17.26 -4.22 5.94
CA GLY A 203 -16.52 -3.78 7.12
C GLY A 203 -15.22 -4.56 7.28
N MET A 204 -15.28 -5.89 7.17
CA MET A 204 -14.11 -6.75 7.25
C MET A 204 -13.07 -6.42 6.18
N LEU A 205 -13.49 -6.32 4.91
CA LEU A 205 -12.59 -6.06 3.78
C LEU A 205 -12.01 -4.64 3.82
N ALA A 206 -12.84 -3.62 4.07
CA ALA A 206 -12.41 -2.23 4.09
C ALA A 206 -11.44 -1.94 5.25
N ALA A 207 -11.72 -2.44 6.45
CA ALA A 207 -10.82 -2.27 7.59
C ALA A 207 -9.53 -3.09 7.44
N GLY A 208 -9.61 -4.27 6.81
CA GLY A 208 -8.45 -5.07 6.41
C GLY A 208 -7.56 -4.31 5.43
N PHE A 209 -8.15 -3.76 4.38
CA PHE A 209 -7.44 -2.97 3.37
C PHE A 209 -6.82 -1.70 3.96
N ALA A 210 -7.53 -0.99 4.83
CA ALA A 210 -7.01 0.22 5.47
C ALA A 210 -5.73 -0.03 6.27
N SER A 211 -5.66 -1.12 7.04
CA SER A 211 -4.46 -1.44 7.81
C SER A 211 -3.29 -1.87 6.92
N TRP A 212 -3.57 -2.61 5.84
CA TRP A 212 -2.60 -2.94 4.80
C TRP A 212 -2.05 -1.67 4.13
N TYR A 213 -2.93 -0.75 3.73
CA TYR A 213 -2.57 0.50 3.08
C TYR A 213 -1.70 1.38 3.99
N ARG A 214 -2.03 1.48 5.29
CA ARG A 214 -1.18 2.15 6.29
C ARG A 214 0.24 1.55 6.33
N GLY A 215 0.35 0.22 6.37
CA GLY A 215 1.63 -0.49 6.37
C GLY A 215 2.41 -0.26 5.08
N PHE A 216 1.71 -0.29 3.95
CA PHE A 216 2.26 -0.01 2.63
C PHE A 216 2.86 1.40 2.55
N LEU A 217 2.11 2.42 2.97
CA LEU A 217 2.59 3.82 2.97
C LEU A 217 3.84 3.99 3.83
N ARG A 218 3.85 3.44 5.05
CA ARG A 218 5.01 3.49 5.94
C ARG A 218 6.24 2.82 5.31
N SER A 219 6.05 1.66 4.67
CA SER A 219 7.14 0.96 3.98
C SER A 219 7.67 1.72 2.76
N SER A 220 6.81 2.48 2.07
CA SER A 220 7.17 3.26 0.89
C SER A 220 8.00 4.48 1.29
N GLN A 221 7.57 5.20 2.33
CA GLN A 221 8.28 6.34 2.89
C GLN A 221 9.65 5.94 3.46
N GLU A 222 9.72 4.82 4.19
CA GLU A 222 10.98 4.32 4.76
C GLU A 222 11.99 3.97 3.65
N ARG A 223 11.55 3.29 2.59
CA ARG A 223 12.40 3.01 1.42
C ARG A 223 12.89 4.29 0.75
N GLY A 224 12.02 5.29 0.62
CA GLY A 224 12.38 6.61 0.11
C GLY A 224 13.46 7.29 0.95
N ARG A 225 13.33 7.23 2.28
CA ARG A 225 14.31 7.79 3.23
C ARG A 225 15.65 7.07 3.15
N GLN A 226 15.64 5.74 3.17
CA GLN A 226 16.84 4.91 3.06
C GLN A 226 17.59 5.16 1.76
N ASN A 227 16.87 5.30 0.63
CA ASN A 227 17.49 5.60 -0.66
C ASN A 227 18.15 6.98 -0.70
N ARG A 228 17.61 7.98 0.00
CA ARG A 228 18.24 9.31 0.11
C ARG A 228 19.52 9.23 0.92
N ILE A 229 19.46 8.62 2.10
CA ILE A 229 20.63 8.42 2.97
C ILE A 229 21.73 7.66 2.22
N ALA A 230 21.39 6.60 1.48
CA ALA A 230 22.37 5.84 0.70
C ALA A 230 23.02 6.68 -0.41
N ARG A 231 22.25 7.54 -1.10
CA ARG A 231 22.79 8.47 -2.10
C ARG A 231 23.72 9.51 -1.49
N ASP A 232 23.35 10.05 -0.33
CA ASP A 232 24.16 11.03 0.39
C ASP A 232 25.48 10.41 0.88
N GLN A 233 25.43 9.16 1.37
CA GLN A 233 26.62 8.40 1.74
C GLN A 233 27.53 8.12 0.53
N GLN A 234 26.96 7.70 -0.60
CA GLN A 234 27.72 7.50 -1.84
C GLN A 234 28.35 8.81 -2.35
N ALA A 235 27.62 9.92 -2.30
CA ALA A 235 28.15 11.22 -2.68
C ALA A 235 29.27 11.68 -1.74
N ALA A 236 29.14 11.44 -0.43
CA ALA A 236 30.16 11.73 0.56
C ALA A 236 31.41 10.86 0.37
N GLN A 237 31.26 9.57 0.05
CA GLN A 237 32.38 8.67 -0.25
C GLN A 237 33.14 9.13 -1.50
N ARG A 238 32.43 9.45 -2.59
CA ARG A 238 33.05 9.98 -3.81
C ARG A 238 33.81 11.29 -3.59
N ARG A 239 33.30 12.17 -2.73
CA ARG A 239 34.01 13.41 -2.35
C ARG A 239 35.31 13.12 -1.61
N LYS A 240 35.29 12.16 -0.67
CA LYS A 240 36.49 11.74 0.08
C LYS A 240 37.53 11.07 -0.83
N GLU A 241 37.10 10.27 -1.79
CA GLU A 241 37.98 9.63 -2.79
C GLU A 241 38.65 10.68 -3.68
N ALA A 242 37.87 11.62 -4.23
CA ALA A 242 38.41 12.71 -5.05
C ALA A 242 39.42 13.59 -4.28
N GLU A 243 39.16 13.86 -2.99
CA GLU A 243 40.10 14.61 -2.15
C GLU A 243 41.40 13.82 -1.89
N ARG A 244 41.30 12.49 -1.66
CA ARG A 244 42.48 11.63 -1.50
C ARG A 244 43.31 11.55 -2.77
N GLU A 245 42.67 11.48 -3.93
CA GLU A 245 43.34 11.51 -5.24
C GLU A 245 44.05 12.86 -5.47
N ALA A 246 43.40 13.99 -5.17
CA ALA A 246 44.01 15.31 -5.27
C ALA A 246 45.22 15.50 -4.35
N ARG A 247 45.20 14.86 -3.17
CA ARG A 247 46.31 14.92 -2.20
C ARG A 247 47.47 13.99 -2.51
N ARG A 248 47.36 13.04 -3.44
CA ARG A 248 48.47 12.12 -3.79
C ARG A 248 49.59 12.91 -4.49
N PRO A 249 50.74 13.17 -3.84
CA PRO A 249 51.83 13.91 -4.44
C PRO A 249 52.60 12.96 -5.38
N GLY A 250 52.30 13.00 -6.68
CA GLY A 250 52.99 12.14 -7.65
C GLY A 250 52.45 12.11 -9.08
N SER A 251 51.22 12.58 -9.36
CA SER A 251 50.62 12.47 -10.70
C SER A 251 51.03 13.57 -11.70
N SER A 252 51.88 14.53 -11.32
CA SER A 252 52.28 15.65 -12.21
C SER A 252 53.68 15.49 -12.83
N ARG A 253 54.30 14.31 -12.79
CA ARG A 253 55.62 14.10 -13.40
C ARG A 253 55.50 13.36 -14.74
N GLY A 254 55.73 14.09 -15.83
CA GLY A 254 56.40 13.53 -17.00
C GLY A 254 55.63 13.52 -18.31
N THR A 255 55.22 14.68 -18.83
CA THR A 255 55.09 14.88 -20.29
C THR A 255 55.83 16.15 -20.70
N SER A 256 57.14 16.15 -20.47
CA SER A 256 58.08 16.97 -21.24
C SER A 256 58.81 16.02 -22.19
N THR A 257 58.19 15.75 -23.33
CA THR A 257 58.85 15.12 -24.48
C THR A 257 59.64 16.20 -25.24
N PRO A 258 60.71 15.80 -25.97
CA PRO A 258 61.95 16.53 -26.20
C PRO A 258 61.87 17.73 -27.16
#